data_AF-A0A0A0JD91-F1
#
_entry.id   AF-A0A0A0JD91-F1
#
_cell.length_a   1.000
_cell.length_b   1.000
_cell.length_c   1.000
_cell.angle_alpha   90.00
_cell.angle_beta   90.00
_cell.angle_gamma   90.00
#
_symmetry.space_group_name_H-M   'P 1'
#
loop_
_entity.id
_entity.type
_entity.pdbx_description
1 polymer ?
#
loop_
_entity_poly.entity_id
_entity_poly.type
_entity_poly.pdbx_seq_one_letter_code
_entity_poly.pdbx_strand_id
1 'polypeptide(L)' 'MNGAEELRVRAGRWRLAAEATRAELRLLVGVSELSWRSSSAEEFRRLISRRVRELRELAEREDAVADLLDRVASEAERAA' A
#
# COMPACT_ATOMS: atom_id res chain seq x y z
N MET A 1 24.99 -0.89 -13.86
CA MET A 1 23.97 -1.06 -12.80
C MET A 1 24.51 -2.08 -11.84
N ASN A 2 24.80 -1.69 -10.59
CA ASN A 2 25.20 -2.65 -9.55
C ASN A 2 23.94 -3.21 -8.86
N GLY A 3 24.08 -4.31 -8.11
CA GLY A 3 22.93 -4.95 -7.46
C GLY A 3 22.18 -4.04 -6.47
N ALA A 4 22.88 -3.11 -5.81
CA ALA A 4 22.27 -2.16 -4.89
C ALA A 4 21.36 -1.14 -5.60
N GLU A 5 21.76 -0.66 -6.78
CA GLU A 5 20.96 0.24 -7.61
C GLU A 5 19.65 -0.44 -8.07
N GLU A 6 19.72 -1.71 -8.46
CA GLU A 6 18.53 -2.49 -8.84
C GLU A 6 17.55 -2.64 -7.66
N LEU A 7 18.07 -2.93 -6.46
CA LEU A 7 17.25 -3.04 -5.25
C LEU A 7 16.53 -1.73 -4.92
N ARG A 8 17.19 -0.57 -5.07
CA ARG A 8 16.56 0.74 -4.88
C ARG A 8 15.49 1.05 -5.92
N VAL A 9 15.72 0.71 -7.18
CA VAL A 9 14.69 0.83 -8.22
C VAL A 9 13.46 0.01 -7.86
N ARG A 10 13.66 -1.22 -7.37
CA ARG A 10 12.56 -2.07 -6.90
C ARG A 10 11.86 -1.51 -5.66
N ALA A 11 12.60 -0.96 -4.70
CA ALA A 11 12.03 -0.27 -3.54
C ALA A 11 11.13 0.90 -3.97
N GLY A 12 11.60 1.71 -4.94
CA GLY A 12 10.80 2.79 -5.53
C GLY A 12 9.49 2.31 -6.15
N ARG A 13 9.50 1.17 -6.86
CA ARG A 13 8.27 0.58 -7.42
C ARG A 13 7.28 0.14 -6.35
N TRP A 14 7.76 -0.42 -5.23
CA TRP A 14 6.90 -0.77 -4.10
C TRP A 14 6.29 0.44 -3.42
N ARG A 15 7.02 1.56 -3.31
CA ARG A 15 6.46 2.83 -2.81
C ARG A 15 5.35 3.36 -3.70
N LEU A 16 5.54 3.31 -5.02
CA LEU A 16 4.49 3.69 -5.97
C LEU A 16 3.25 2.80 -5.85
N ALA A 17 3.43 1.50 -5.62
CA ALA A 17 2.32 0.58 -5.34
C ALA A 17 1.58 0.98 -4.05
N ALA A 18 2.31 1.23 -2.96
CA ALA A 18 1.74 1.70 -1.70
C ALA A 18 0.96 3.01 -1.86
N GLU A 19 1.46 3.96 -2.66
CA GLU A 19 0.75 5.20 -2.99
C GLU A 19 -0.56 4.95 -3.75
N ALA A 20 -0.54 4.06 -4.74
CA ALA A 20 -1.75 3.67 -5.48
C ALA A 20 -2.78 3.00 -4.57
N THR A 21 -2.34 2.08 -3.69
CA THR A 21 -3.19 1.42 -2.69
C THR A 21 -3.83 2.43 -1.73
N ARG A 22 -3.07 3.43 -1.26
CA ARG A 22 -3.61 4.51 -0.41
C ARG A 22 -4.58 5.43 -1.17
N ALA A 23 -4.38 5.63 -2.47
CA ALA A 23 -5.29 6.42 -3.29
C ALA A 23 -6.65 5.72 -3.44
N GLU A 24 -6.65 4.42 -3.73
CA GLU A 24 -7.86 3.59 -3.79
C GLU A 24 -8.60 3.59 -2.45
N LEU A 25 -7.85 3.50 -1.34
CA LEU A 25 -8.42 3.58 0.00
C LEU A 25 -9.18 4.88 0.25
N ARG A 26 -8.61 6.03 -0.15
CA ARG A 26 -9.28 7.34 0.00
C ARG A 26 -10.59 7.38 -0.78
N LEU A 27 -10.61 6.81 -1.98
CA LEU A 27 -11.81 6.72 -2.81
C LEU A 27 -12.89 5.87 -2.12
N LEU A 28 -12.54 4.69 -1.62
CA LEU A 28 -13.50 3.78 -0.96
C LEU A 28 -14.07 4.38 0.32
N VAL A 29 -13.27 5.09 1.12
CA VAL A 29 -13.78 5.81 2.30
C VAL A 29 -14.82 6.85 1.87
N GLY A 30 -14.51 7.70 0.87
CA GLY A 30 -15.44 8.70 0.37
C GLY A 30 -16.75 8.09 -0.17
N VAL A 31 -16.67 6.98 -0.92
CA VAL A 31 -17.85 6.26 -1.40
C VAL A 31 -18.68 5.69 -0.25
N SER A 32 -18.04 5.19 0.82
CA SER A 32 -18.75 4.65 1.98
C SER A 32 -19.58 5.71 2.72
N GLU A 33 -19.07 6.93 2.81
CA GLU A 33 -19.74 8.07 3.46
C GLU A 33 -20.95 8.56 2.67
N LEU A 34 -20.94 8.40 1.34
CA LEU A 34 -22.03 8.81 0.43
C LEU A 34 -23.19 7.80 0.36
N SER A 35 -23.00 6.57 0.86
CA SER A 35 -24.02 5.51 0.78
C SER A 35 -25.12 5.68 1.86
N TRP A 36 -26.28 6.23 1.45
CA TRP A 36 -27.39 6.61 2.35
C TRP A 36 -28.41 5.48 2.63
N ARG A 37 -29.18 5.67 3.73
CA ARG A 37 -30.16 4.84 4.47
C ARG A 37 -31.05 3.82 3.74
N SER A 38 -30.49 2.69 3.33
CA SER A 38 -31.22 1.43 3.17
C SER A 38 -30.49 0.30 3.93
N SER A 39 -31.13 -0.84 4.16
CA SER A 39 -30.44 -2.02 4.72
C SER A 39 -29.24 -2.44 3.87
N SER A 40 -29.33 -2.28 2.55
CA SER A 40 -28.20 -2.48 1.63
C SER A 40 -27.04 -1.50 1.85
N ALA A 41 -27.28 -0.29 2.38
CA ALA A 41 -26.22 0.65 2.73
C ALA A 41 -25.44 0.23 3.98
N GLU A 42 -26.03 -0.52 4.91
CA GLU A 42 -25.29 -1.05 6.06
C GLU A 42 -24.41 -2.24 5.68
N GLU A 43 -24.93 -3.16 4.86
CA GLU A 43 -24.12 -4.26 4.29
C GLU A 43 -22.99 -3.73 3.41
N PHE A 44 -23.28 -2.73 2.58
CA PHE A 44 -22.27 -2.03 1.79
C PHE A 44 -21.19 -1.40 2.68
N ARG A 45 -21.58 -0.66 3.74
CA ARG A 45 -20.62 -0.09 4.70
C ARG A 45 -19.75 -1.14 5.37
N ARG A 46 -20.31 -2.30 5.74
CA ARG A 46 -19.53 -3.43 6.30
C ARG A 46 -18.50 -3.95 5.30
N LEU A 47 -18.92 -4.19 4.06
CA LEU A 47 -18.04 -4.68 2.99
C LEU A 47 -16.92 -3.68 2.70
N ILE A 48 -17.25 -2.40 2.55
CA ILE A 48 -16.26 -1.36 2.30
C ILE A 48 -15.32 -1.19 3.48
N SER A 49 -15.80 -1.21 4.72
CA SER A 49 -14.94 -1.12 5.91
C SER A 49 -13.92 -2.25 5.96
N ARG A 50 -14.32 -3.47 5.61
CA ARG A 50 -13.41 -4.61 5.49
C ARG A 50 -12.36 -4.37 4.41
N ARG A 51 -12.77 -3.92 3.22
CA ARG A 51 -11.85 -3.62 2.11
C ARG A 51 -10.88 -2.50 2.44
N VAL A 52 -11.35 -1.43 3.07
CA VAL A 52 -10.51 -0.33 3.58
C VAL A 52 -9.45 -0.88 4.53
N ARG A 53 -9.80 -1.75 5.47
CA ARG A 53 -8.81 -2.38 6.37
C ARG A 53 -7.79 -3.23 5.60
N GLU A 54 -8.25 -4.12 4.73
CA GLU A 54 -7.39 -4.99 3.92
C GLU A 54 -6.41 -4.16 3.04
N LEU A 55 -6.86 -3.04 2.49
CA LEU A 55 -5.99 -2.14 1.71
C LEU A 55 -5.00 -1.35 2.57
N ARG A 56 -5.35 -1.00 3.82
CA ARG A 56 -4.35 -0.42 4.75
C ARG A 56 -3.23 -1.41 5.04
N GLU A 57 -3.61 -2.63 5.40
CA GLU A 57 -2.65 -3.71 5.67
C GLU A 57 -1.78 -4.00 4.43
N LEU A 58 -2.35 -3.92 3.23
CA LEU A 58 -1.59 -4.06 1.99
C LEU A 58 -0.58 -2.92 1.81
N ALA A 59 -1.00 -1.66 1.94
CA ALA A 59 -0.11 -0.51 1.80
C ALA A 59 1.05 -0.56 2.79
N GLU A 60 0.78 -0.94 4.05
CA GLU A 60 1.81 -1.12 5.08
C GLU A 60 2.82 -2.22 4.72
N ARG A 61 2.35 -3.33 4.13
CA ARG A 61 3.24 -4.40 3.65
C ARG A 61 4.08 -3.95 2.46
N GLU A 62 3.49 -3.17 1.55
CA GLU A 62 4.18 -2.62 0.38
C GLU A 62 5.32 -1.68 0.82
N ASP A 63 5.08 -0.82 1.81
CA ASP A 63 6.12 0.01 2.43
C ASP A 63 7.21 -0.84 3.10
N ALA A 64 6.81 -1.85 3.88
CA ALA A 64 7.76 -2.72 4.58
C ALA A 64 8.69 -3.47 3.63
N VAL A 65 8.18 -3.88 2.45
CA VAL A 65 9.01 -4.48 1.40
C VAL A 65 9.97 -3.44 0.82
N ALA A 66 9.53 -2.22 0.55
CA ALA A 66 10.40 -1.15 0.06
C ALA A 66 11.55 -0.86 1.06
N ASP A 67 11.22 -0.77 2.35
CA ASP A 67 12.20 -0.50 3.42
C ASP A 67 13.18 -1.66 3.62
N LEU A 68 12.74 -2.90 3.41
CA LEU A 68 13.64 -4.05 3.42
C LEU A 68 14.63 -3.99 2.25
N LEU A 69 14.14 -3.68 1.04
CA LEU A 69 14.98 -3.58 -0.16
C LEU A 69 16.03 -2.48 -0.02
N ASP A 70 15.67 -1.32 0.54
CA ASP A 70 16.63 -0.24 0.78
C ASP A 70 17.67 -0.59 1.84
N ARG A 71 17.30 -1.35 2.88
CA ARG A 71 18.25 -1.85 3.88
C ARG A 71 19.24 -2.82 3.25
N VAL A 72 18.77 -3.79 2.46
CA VAL A 72 19.65 -4.75 1.76
C VAL A 72 20.55 -4.02 0.76
N ALA A 73 20.04 -3.03 0.03
CA ALA A 73 20.86 -2.21 -0.87
C ALA A 73 21.99 -1.49 -0.11
N SER A 74 21.67 -0.91 1.05
CA SER A 74 22.64 -0.21 1.90
C SER A 74 23.70 -1.14 2.47
N GLU A 75 23.33 -2.36 2.85
CA GLU A 75 24.28 -3.38 3.32
C GLU A 75 25.19 -3.87 2.19
N ALA A 76 24.63 -4.08 0.99
CA ALA A 76 25.39 -4.50 -0.18
C ALA A 76 26.45 -3.46 -0.60
N GLU A 77 26.15 -2.17 -0.49
CA GLU A 77 27.13 -1.11 -0.77
C GLU A 77 28.25 -1.03 0.26
N ARG A 78 27.97 -1.34 1.53
CA ARG A 78 29.01 -1.35 2.58
C ARG A 78 29.95 -2.54 2.45
N ALA A 79 29.49 -3.64 1.84
CA ALA A 79 30.25 -4.86 1.66
C ALA A 79 31.10 -4.88 0.37
N ALA A 80 30.88 -3.90 -0.52
CA ALA A 80 31.57 -3.75 -1.80
C ALA A 80 32.70 -2.72 -1.72
#